data_AF-A0A8J5EYS7-F1
#
_entry.id   AF-A0A8J5EYS7-F1
#
_cell.length_a   1.000
_cell.length_b   1.000
_cell.length_c   1.000
_cell.angle_alpha   90.00
_cell.angle_beta   90.00
_cell.angle_gamma   90.00
#
_symmetry.space_group_name_H-M   'P 1'
#
loop_
_entity.id
_entity.type
_entity.pdbx_description
1 polymer ?
#
loop_
_entity_poly.entity_id
_entity_poly.type
_entity_poly.pdbx_seq_one_letter_code
_entity_poly.pdbx_strand_id
1 'polypeptide(L)'
;MFLRRSTPIHFNDAALVTVLEAAKPADLQPDVVQASSSVYGLNSKVPFSEVDRTDRPTSLYTTTKKAREEITHVYNHLYSLSITSLRFFTVYDPKRLPDMAYFFFTRDILRRKPVSIFEGPDHATVAHESYGTVDA
;
A
#
# COMPACT_ATOMS: atom_id res chain seq x y z
N MET A 1 28.74 4.47 17.97
CA MET A 1 28.32 4.05 16.61
C MET A 1 26.82 3.78 16.66
N PHE A 2 26.01 4.79 16.34
CA PHE A 2 24.55 4.72 16.39
C PHE A 2 24.06 4.17 15.05
N LEU A 3 23.64 2.91 15.01
CA LEU A 3 22.94 2.36 13.84
C LEU A 3 21.61 3.10 13.72
N ARG A 4 21.58 4.14 12.88
CA ARG A 4 20.37 4.87 12.50
C ARG A 4 19.47 3.84 11.81
N ARG A 5 18.50 3.27 12.54
CA ARG A 5 17.41 2.51 11.93
C ARG A 5 16.76 3.46 10.91
N SER A 6 16.98 3.21 9.63
CA SER A 6 16.32 3.94 8.57
C SER A 6 14.82 3.76 8.78
N THR A 7 14.10 4.88 8.87
CA THR A 7 12.63 4.82 8.93
C THR A 7 12.12 4.17 7.63
N PRO A 8 10.98 3.45 7.67
CA PRO A 8 10.41 2.80 6.48
C PRO A 8 10.24 3.76 5.28
N ILE A 9 10.05 5.05 5.59
CA ILE A 9 9.96 6.17 4.66
C ILE A 9 11.25 6.29 3.82
N HIS A 10 12.41 6.29 4.48
CA HIS A 10 13.68 6.43 3.79
C HIS A 10 13.99 5.26 2.86
N PHE A 11 13.59 4.04 3.21
CA PHE A 11 13.91 2.87 2.40
C PHE A 11 13.05 2.78 1.13
N ASN A 12 11.74 3.05 1.24
CA ASN A 12 10.83 2.83 0.12
C ASN A 12 10.85 3.94 -0.93
N ASP A 13 10.92 5.20 -0.50
CA ASP A 13 10.80 6.33 -1.43
C ASP A 13 12.16 6.66 -2.08
N ALA A 14 13.26 6.57 -1.34
CA ALA A 14 14.59 6.73 -1.92
C ALA A 14 14.95 5.60 -2.89
N ALA A 15 14.52 4.36 -2.61
CA ALA A 15 14.68 3.25 -3.55
C ALA A 15 13.90 3.47 -4.84
N LEU A 16 12.66 3.99 -4.76
CA LEU A 16 11.90 4.36 -5.95
C LEU A 16 12.65 5.38 -6.79
N VAL A 17 13.10 6.48 -6.18
CA VAL A 17 13.88 7.53 -6.88
C VAL A 17 15.12 6.94 -7.54
N THR A 18 15.85 6.07 -6.84
CA THR A 18 17.05 5.41 -7.39
C THR A 18 16.72 4.59 -8.65
N VAL A 19 15.61 3.86 -8.66
CA VAL A 19 15.16 3.09 -9.83
C VAL A 19 14.74 4.02 -10.97
N LEU A 20 14.01 5.10 -10.67
CA LEU A 20 13.59 6.06 -11.69
C LEU A 20 14.77 6.81 -12.32
N GLU A 21 15.77 7.18 -11.53
CA GLU A 21 17.02 7.77 -12.04
C GLU A 21 17.76 6.83 -12.99
N ALA A 22 17.85 5.54 -12.62
CA ALA A 22 18.48 4.52 -13.47
C ALA A 22 17.69 4.25 -14.77
N ALA A 23 16.37 4.50 -14.76
CA ALA A 23 15.51 4.34 -15.92
C ALA A 23 15.55 5.51 -16.91
N LYS A 24 16.00 6.71 -16.50
CA LYS A 24 16.06 7.89 -17.38
C LYS A 24 16.81 7.68 -18.71
N PRO A 25 18.01 7.07 -18.73
CA PRO A 25 18.75 6.85 -19.97
C PRO A 25 18.34 5.56 -20.70
N ALA A 26 17.43 4.76 -20.13
CA ALA A 26 17.06 3.48 -20.68
C ALA A 26 16.03 3.65 -21.81
N ASP A 27 16.25 2.94 -22.92
CA ASP A 27 15.32 2.89 -24.05
C ASP A 27 14.04 2.10 -23.70
N LEU A 28 14.15 1.20 -22.71
CA LEU A 28 13.02 0.49 -22.10
C LEU A 28 12.56 1.24 -20.85
N GLN A 29 11.38 1.85 -20.94
CA GLN A 29 10.80 2.59 -19.82
C GLN A 29 10.13 1.63 -18.81
N PRO A 30 10.22 1.90 -17.50
CA PRO A 30 9.60 1.07 -16.48
C PRO A 30 8.08 1.24 -16.46
N ASP A 31 7.36 0.22 -16.90
CA ASP A 31 5.90 0.30 -17.09
C ASP A 31 5.08 0.42 -15.80
N VAL A 32 5.60 -0.02 -14.63
CA VAL A 32 4.78 -0.17 -13.41
C VAL A 32 5.49 0.26 -12.12
N VAL A 33 4.84 1.14 -11.35
CA VAL A 33 5.17 1.47 -9.96
C VAL A 33 4.03 1.01 -9.04
N GLN A 34 4.39 0.35 -7.93
CA GLN A 34 3.42 -0.21 -6.99
C GLN A 34 2.84 0.86 -6.04
N ALA A 35 1.55 1.15 -6.17
CA ALA A 35 0.73 1.87 -5.19
C ALA A 35 -0.08 0.88 -4.32
N SER A 36 -0.90 1.38 -3.41
CA SER A 36 -1.73 0.58 -2.48
C SER A 36 -3.12 1.20 -2.37
N SER A 37 -4.16 0.39 -2.23
CA SER A 37 -5.53 0.87 -1.98
C SER A 37 -5.66 1.71 -0.71
N SER A 38 -4.72 1.58 0.23
CA SER A 38 -4.69 2.35 1.47
C SER A 38 -4.53 3.87 1.28
N VAL A 39 -4.18 4.34 0.07
CA VAL A 39 -4.18 5.78 -0.26
C VAL A 39 -5.57 6.43 -0.19
N TYR A 40 -6.66 5.65 -0.25
CA TYR A 40 -8.01 6.19 -0.09
C TYR A 40 -8.32 6.65 1.35
N GLY A 41 -7.53 6.21 2.35
CA GLY A 41 -7.57 6.73 3.72
C GLY A 41 -8.99 6.79 4.31
N LEU A 42 -9.39 7.98 4.76
CA LEU A 42 -10.70 8.25 5.39
C LEU A 42 -11.85 8.49 4.40
N ASN A 43 -11.72 8.12 3.12
CA ASN A 43 -12.83 8.30 2.18
C ASN A 43 -14.00 7.39 2.56
N SER A 44 -15.16 8.01 2.77
CA SER A 44 -16.43 7.31 3.04
C SER A 44 -17.22 6.98 1.76
N LYS A 45 -16.81 7.54 0.61
CA LYS A 45 -17.42 7.27 -0.69
C LYS A 45 -17.06 5.86 -1.16
N VAL A 46 -18.08 5.05 -1.44
CA VAL A 46 -17.94 3.74 -2.07
C VAL A 46 -18.88 3.63 -3.29
N PRO A 47 -18.48 3.00 -4.41
CA PRO A 47 -17.16 2.41 -4.65
C PRO A 47 -16.06 3.47 -4.81
N PHE A 48 -14.83 3.11 -4.45
CA PHE A 48 -13.66 3.96 -4.67
C PHE A 48 -13.36 4.11 -6.16
N SER A 49 -12.87 5.29 -6.53
CA SER A 49 -12.45 5.61 -7.90
C SER A 49 -11.07 6.27 -7.89
N GLU A 50 -10.32 6.09 -8.98
CA GLU A 50 -8.99 6.69 -9.18
C GLU A 50 -9.03 8.22 -9.10
N VAL A 51 -10.17 8.83 -9.45
CA VAL A 51 -10.39 10.29 -9.39
C VAL A 51 -10.74 10.80 -7.99
N ASP A 52 -10.96 9.90 -7.02
CA ASP A 52 -11.27 10.31 -5.66
C ASP A 52 -10.05 10.97 -5.01
N ARG A 53 -10.31 11.98 -4.17
CA ARG A 53 -9.25 12.69 -3.46
C ARG A 53 -8.58 11.76 -2.46
N THR A 54 -7.25 11.76 -2.46
CA THR A 54 -6.39 10.93 -1.59
C THR A 54 -5.42 11.81 -0.80
N ASP A 55 -5.83 13.02 -0.43
CA ASP A 55 -5.01 14.04 0.23
C ASP A 55 -5.02 13.94 1.77
N ARG A 56 -5.69 12.92 2.31
CA ARG A 56 -5.84 12.68 3.75
C ARG A 56 -5.36 11.27 4.14
N PRO A 57 -4.04 11.01 4.14
CA PRO A 57 -3.49 9.72 4.56
C PRO A 57 -3.73 9.46 6.06
N THR A 58 -4.09 8.23 6.44
CA THR A 58 -4.37 7.83 7.83
C THR A 58 -3.15 7.33 8.59
N SER A 59 -2.12 6.86 7.88
CA SER A 59 -0.90 6.34 8.48
C SER A 59 0.35 6.70 7.69
N LEU A 60 1.52 6.59 8.31
CA LEU A 60 2.81 6.79 7.63
C LEU A 60 2.97 5.88 6.40
N TYR A 61 2.41 4.67 6.43
CA TYR A 61 2.41 3.78 5.28
C TYR A 61 1.60 4.39 4.13
N THR A 62 0.36 4.83 4.40
CA THR A 62 -0.49 5.47 3.38
C THR A 62 0.15 6.74 2.82
N THR A 63 0.82 7.54 3.66
CA THR A 63 1.57 8.73 3.24
C THR A 63 2.69 8.37 2.26
N THR A 64 3.52 7.37 2.56
CA THR A 64 4.60 6.95 1.63
C THR A 64 4.04 6.44 0.31
N LYS A 65 2.94 5.67 0.34
CA LYS A 65 2.30 5.18 -0.89
C LYS A 65 1.75 6.32 -1.74
N LYS A 66 1.14 7.33 -1.12
CA LYS A 66 0.69 8.52 -1.83
C LYS A 66 1.84 9.34 -2.38
N ALA A 67 2.90 9.57 -1.59
CA ALA A 67 4.10 10.28 -2.04
C ALA A 67 4.73 9.64 -3.28
N ARG A 68 4.71 8.31 -3.38
CA ARG A 68 5.20 7.57 -4.56
C ARG A 68 4.41 7.83 -5.83
N GLU A 69 3.08 8.00 -5.73
CA GLU A 69 2.26 8.41 -6.89
C GLU A 69 2.67 9.79 -7.39
N GLU A 70 2.85 10.74 -6.47
CA GLU A 70 3.26 12.12 -6.79
C GLU A 70 4.68 12.19 -7.37
N ILE A 71 5.63 11.46 -6.79
CA ILE A 71 7.00 11.37 -7.33
C ILE A 71 6.95 10.83 -8.76
N THR A 72 6.21 9.75 -8.98
CA THR A 72 6.08 9.14 -10.32
C THR A 72 5.45 10.10 -11.33
N HIS A 73 4.43 10.86 -10.92
CA HIS A 73 3.80 11.88 -11.75
C HIS A 73 4.78 12.97 -12.17
N VAL A 74 5.62 13.46 -11.23
CA VAL A 74 6.66 14.45 -11.52
C VAL A 74 7.69 13.89 -12.51
N TYR A 75 8.11 12.64 -12.36
CA TYR A 75 9.08 12.01 -13.27
C TYR A 75 8.51 11.80 -14.68
N ASN A 76 7.24 11.42 -14.79
CA ASN A 76 6.55 11.38 -16.08
C ASN A 76 6.53 12.77 -16.72
N HIS A 77 6.15 13.81 -15.96
CA HIS A 77 6.07 15.17 -16.47
C HIS A 77 7.43 15.73 -16.93
N LEU A 78 8.51 15.49 -16.17
CA LEU A 78 9.83 16.04 -16.45
C LEU A 78 10.63 15.26 -17.49
N TYR A 79 10.46 13.92 -17.53
CA TYR A 79 11.33 13.02 -18.31
C TYR A 79 10.55 12.15 -19.29
N SER A 80 9.23 12.34 -19.41
CA SER A 80 8.36 11.53 -20.29
C SER A 80 8.48 10.03 -20.05
N LEU A 81 8.76 9.64 -18.79
CA LEU A 81 8.76 8.23 -18.39
C LEU A 81 7.32 7.73 -18.31
N SER A 82 6.96 6.76 -19.14
CA SER A 82 5.68 6.05 -19.11
C SER A 82 5.66 5.13 -17.89
N ILE A 83 4.93 5.52 -16.85
CA ILE A 83 4.88 4.78 -15.59
C ILE A 83 3.42 4.63 -15.15
N THR A 84 3.00 3.40 -14.91
CA THR A 84 1.64 3.08 -14.44
C THR A 84 1.66 2.80 -12.94
N SER A 85 0.85 3.54 -12.16
CA SER A 85 0.69 3.27 -10.72
C SER A 85 -0.50 2.36 -10.46
N LEU A 86 -0.28 1.22 -9.80
CA LEU A 86 -1.33 0.24 -9.49
C LEU A 86 -1.70 0.25 -8.00
N ARG A 87 -2.96 0.56 -7.67
CA ARG A 87 -3.49 0.53 -6.28
C ARG A 87 -4.02 -0.86 -5.94
N PHE A 88 -3.16 -1.73 -5.41
CA PHE A 88 -3.57 -3.07 -5.00
C PHE A 88 -4.43 -3.06 -3.75
N PHE A 89 -5.55 -3.81 -3.80
CA PHE A 89 -6.34 -4.22 -2.63
C PHE A 89 -5.75 -5.49 -1.99
N THR A 90 -6.43 -6.06 -1.00
CA THR A 90 -6.00 -7.29 -0.33
C THR A 90 -5.79 -8.44 -1.34
N VAL A 91 -4.52 -8.70 -1.68
CA VAL A 91 -4.09 -9.78 -2.59
C VAL A 91 -3.88 -11.07 -1.80
N TYR A 92 -4.49 -12.15 -2.30
CA TYR A 92 -4.22 -13.51 -1.84
C TYR A 92 -3.02 -14.10 -2.59
N ASP A 93 -2.05 -14.63 -1.85
CA ASP A 93 -0.93 -15.40 -2.41
C ASP A 93 -0.62 -16.60 -1.49
N PRO A 94 -0.62 -17.84 -2.02
CA PRO A 94 -0.27 -19.05 -1.28
C PRO A 94 1.12 -19.05 -0.62
N LYS A 95 2.07 -18.26 -1.16
CA LYS A 95 3.46 -18.19 -0.67
C LYS A 95 3.73 -16.98 0.22
N ARG A 96 2.72 -16.16 0.52
CA ARG A 96 2.89 -14.94 1.33
C ARG A 96 3.12 -15.28 2.80
N LEU A 97 3.90 -14.43 3.47
CA LEU A 97 4.16 -14.51 4.91
C LEU A 97 2.83 -14.48 5.72
N PRO A 98 2.78 -15.18 6.88
CA PRO A 98 1.57 -15.50 7.64
C PRO A 98 0.85 -14.34 8.33
N ASP A 99 1.11 -13.09 7.94
CA ASP A 99 0.62 -11.88 8.60
C ASP A 99 -0.65 -11.30 7.93
N MET A 100 -1.36 -12.12 7.15
CA MET A 100 -2.57 -11.71 6.42
C MET A 100 -3.85 -12.29 7.02
N ALA A 101 -4.97 -11.55 6.98
CA ALA A 101 -6.25 -11.97 7.59
C ALA A 101 -6.66 -13.40 7.20
N TYR A 102 -6.59 -13.70 5.90
CA TYR A 102 -6.95 -15.02 5.38
C TYR A 102 -6.07 -16.13 5.96
N PHE A 103 -4.79 -15.85 6.26
CA PHE A 103 -3.90 -16.81 6.89
C PHE A 103 -4.27 -17.02 8.35
N PHE A 104 -4.57 -15.96 9.11
CA PHE A 104 -5.04 -16.08 10.49
C PHE A 104 -6.33 -16.87 10.59
N PHE A 105 -7.32 -16.57 9.75
CA PHE A 105 -8.59 -17.30 9.69
C PHE A 105 -8.37 -18.76 9.35
N THR A 106 -7.62 -19.05 8.29
CA THR A 106 -7.35 -20.43 7.88
C THR A 106 -6.63 -21.20 8.98
N ARG A 107 -5.58 -20.60 9.58
CA ARG A 107 -4.82 -21.21 10.67
C ARG A 107 -5.68 -21.49 11.89
N ASP A 108 -6.54 -20.56 12.28
CA ASP A 108 -7.34 -20.69 13.51
C ASP A 108 -8.49 -21.68 13.31
N ILE A 109 -9.13 -21.70 12.12
CA ILE A 109 -10.08 -22.74 11.72
C ILE A 109 -9.42 -24.13 11.76
N LEU A 110 -8.25 -24.29 11.13
CA LEU A 110 -7.52 -25.57 11.12
C LEU A 110 -7.09 -26.01 12.53
N ARG A 111 -6.83 -25.07 13.44
CA ARG A 111 -6.45 -25.33 14.84
C ARG A 111 -7.65 -25.42 15.79
N ARG A 112 -8.88 -25.35 15.28
CA ARG A 112 -10.12 -25.29 16.09
C ARG A 112 -10.07 -24.19 17.16
N LYS A 113 -9.43 -23.07 16.86
CA LYS A 113 -9.42 -21.88 17.69
C LYS A 113 -10.55 -20.93 17.28
N PRO A 114 -11.14 -20.18 18.22
CA PRO A 114 -12.08 -19.13 17.88
C PRO A 114 -11.45 -18.13 16.91
N VAL A 115 -12.19 -17.75 15.87
CA VAL A 115 -11.77 -16.72 14.91
C VAL A 115 -12.11 -15.35 15.49
N SER A 116 -11.11 -14.47 15.59
CA SER A 116 -11.33 -13.08 16.00
C SER A 116 -12.01 -12.30 14.88
N ILE A 117 -13.21 -11.81 15.16
CA ILE A 117 -13.98 -10.92 14.29
C ILE A 117 -13.78 -9.49 14.79
N PHE A 118 -13.52 -8.54 13.89
CA PHE A 118 -13.44 -7.12 14.21
C PHE A 118 -14.76 -6.46 13.80
N GLU A 119 -15.27 -5.53 14.60
CA GLU A 119 -16.46 -4.75 14.26
C GLU A 119 -16.03 -3.38 13.73
N GLY A 120 -16.56 -3.00 12.57
CA GLY A 120 -16.44 -1.66 12.02
C GLY A 120 -17.50 -0.71 12.61
N PRO A 121 -17.45 0.58 12.26
CA PRO A 121 -18.55 1.50 12.58
C PRO A 121 -19.86 0.93 12.00
N ASP A 122 -20.90 0.86 12.84
CA ASP A 122 -22.22 0.23 12.59
C ASP A 122 -22.36 -1.28 12.91
N HIS A 123 -21.48 -1.88 13.72
CA HIS A 123 -21.49 -3.32 14.03
C HIS A 123 -21.32 -4.23 12.80
N ALA A 124 -20.85 -3.66 11.69
CA ALA A 124 -20.51 -4.43 10.51
C ALA A 124 -19.30 -5.30 10.82
N THR A 125 -19.42 -6.62 10.59
CA THR A 125 -18.31 -7.56 10.73
C THR A 125 -17.25 -7.25 9.67
N VAL A 126 -16.09 -6.77 10.09
CA VAL A 126 -14.93 -6.50 9.22
C VAL A 126 -13.81 -7.49 9.48
N ALA A 127 -13.17 -7.96 8.41
CA ALA A 127 -11.96 -8.76 8.50
C ALA A 127 -10.74 -7.84 8.65
N HIS A 128 -9.73 -8.29 9.41
CA HIS A 128 -8.48 -7.54 9.60
C HIS A 128 -7.75 -7.35 8.26
N GLU A 129 -7.90 -6.22 7.59
CA GLU A 129 -7.06 -5.92 6.43
C GLU A 129 -5.61 -5.81 6.90
N SER A 130 -4.76 -6.55 6.23
CA SER A 130 -3.48 -6.95 6.77
C SER A 130 -2.41 -5.96 6.40
N TYR A 131 -2.41 -4.82 7.07
CA TYR A 131 -1.26 -4.01 7.48
C TYR A 131 -1.81 -3.06 8.54
N GLY A 132 -1.32 -3.15 9.77
CA GLY A 132 -1.95 -2.52 10.94
C GLY A 132 -2.35 -1.06 10.72
N THR A 133 -3.65 -0.81 10.71
CA THR A 133 -4.37 0.02 11.68
C THR A 133 -5.83 -0.44 11.65
N VAL A 134 -6.39 -0.62 12.85
CA VAL A 134 -7.83 -0.61 13.04
C VAL A 134 -8.20 0.87 12.98
N ASP A 135 -8.56 1.38 11.80
CA ASP A 135 -9.08 2.74 11.66
C ASP A 135 -10.61 2.63 11.61
N ALA A 136 -11.20 2.77 12.79
CA ALA A 136 -12.56 3.27 12.98
C ALA A 136 -12.52 4.80 13.07
#